data_AF-A0A3L7P3M9-F1
#
_entry.id   AF-A0A3L7P3M9-F1
#
_cell.length_a   1.000
_cell.length_b   1.000
_cell.length_c   1.000
_cell.angle_alpha   90.00
_cell.angle_beta   90.00
_cell.angle_gamma   90.00
#
_symmetry.space_group_name_H-M   'P 1'
#
loop_
_entity.id
_entity.type
_entity.pdbx_description
1 polymer ?
#
loop_
_entity_poly.entity_id
_entity_poly.type
_entity_poly.pdbx_seq_one_letter_code
_entity_poly.pdbx_strand_id
1 'polypeptide(L)'
;MWRPPTSISFVRCWEPDFHVDGENGHINQYDHFLATVRHAFAVQDIDGDKQPDTLTPAGIIWMQGESDAGDKMIAQRYQANLKRMMDLIHAALRLDYVRVVIGRISDSGKDDYQKDLADGKVLDFGDTVHRAQADFVTQDENAALVETTDAYGYSDPWHYDSPGYLDLGRQFADAVHKCQNEAK
;
A
#
# COMPACT_ATOMS: atom_id res chain seq x y z
N MET A 1 20.66 22.83 20.35
CA MET A 1 20.53 21.45 20.86
C MET A 1 19.11 21.00 20.55
N TRP A 2 18.93 20.36 19.40
CA TRP A 2 17.61 19.89 18.96
C TRP A 2 17.51 18.41 19.27
N ARG A 3 16.45 18.00 19.98
CA ARG A 3 16.13 16.60 20.24
C ARG A 3 15.33 16.06 19.05
N PRO A 4 15.63 14.87 18.53
CA PRO A 4 14.83 14.27 17.48
C PRO A 4 13.40 14.03 18.01
N PRO A 5 12.37 14.11 17.16
CA PRO A 5 11.00 13.84 17.58
C PRO A 5 10.88 12.36 17.93
N THR A 6 10.65 12.07 19.20
CA THR A 6 10.35 10.73 19.73
C THR A 6 8.89 10.33 19.51
N SER A 7 8.32 10.62 18.33
CA SER A 7 6.97 10.16 18.00
C SER A 7 6.95 9.63 16.58
N ILE A 8 7.25 8.34 16.45
CA ILE A 8 6.62 7.55 15.38
C ILE A 8 5.12 7.74 15.60
N SER A 9 4.46 8.39 14.65
CA SER A 9 3.00 8.50 14.66
C SER A 9 2.44 7.09 14.44
N PHE A 10 2.11 6.41 15.52
CA PHE A 10 1.50 5.07 15.54
C PHE A 10 0.13 5.02 14.85
N VAL A 11 -0.42 6.17 14.46
CA VAL A 11 -1.73 6.35 13.80
C VAL A 11 -1.74 5.79 12.36
N ARG A 12 -0.58 5.41 11.80
CA ARG A 12 -0.47 4.92 10.40
C ARG A 12 -0.31 3.40 10.25
N CYS A 13 -0.50 2.63 11.32
CA CYS A 13 -0.38 1.17 11.27
C CYS A 13 -1.55 0.53 10.54
N TRP A 14 -1.26 -0.45 9.68
CA TRP A 14 -2.28 -1.26 9.01
C TRP A 14 -2.56 -2.58 9.75
N GLU A 15 -1.73 -3.01 10.69
CA GLU A 15 -1.93 -4.27 11.43
C GLU A 15 -3.27 -4.22 12.19
N PRO A 16 -4.26 -5.06 11.84
CA PRO A 16 -5.62 -4.98 12.39
C PRO A 16 -5.68 -5.15 13.91
N ASP A 17 -4.79 -5.96 14.49
CA ASP A 17 -4.75 -6.23 15.93
C ASP A 17 -3.83 -5.25 16.68
N PHE A 18 -3.29 -4.23 15.99
CA PHE A 18 -2.40 -3.26 16.58
C PHE A 18 -3.16 -2.33 17.52
N HIS A 19 -2.71 -2.29 18.77
CA HIS A 19 -3.25 -1.43 19.80
C HIS A 19 -2.14 -0.81 20.64
N VAL A 20 -2.32 0.46 21.00
CA VAL A 20 -1.45 1.20 21.93
C VAL A 20 -2.27 1.75 23.09
N ASP A 21 -1.62 1.99 24.22
CA ASP A 21 -2.28 2.62 25.36
C ASP A 21 -2.65 4.07 25.06
N GLY A 22 -3.89 4.46 25.40
CA GLY A 22 -4.38 5.84 25.26
C GLY A 22 -5.77 5.94 24.64
N GLU A 23 -6.30 7.16 24.64
CA GLU A 23 -7.57 7.46 23.97
C GLU A 23 -7.43 7.21 22.46
N ASN A 24 -8.33 6.40 21.89
CA ASN A 24 -8.29 5.93 20.50
C ASN A 24 -7.07 5.09 20.10
N GLY A 25 -6.28 4.59 21.06
CA GLY A 25 -5.14 3.72 20.77
C GLY A 25 -5.52 2.36 20.16
N HIS A 26 -6.82 2.07 20.05
CA HIS A 26 -7.35 0.90 19.37
C HIS A 26 -7.69 1.15 17.88
N ILE A 27 -7.70 2.41 17.41
CA ILE A 27 -8.10 2.77 16.05
C ILE A 27 -6.86 2.81 15.15
N ASN A 28 -6.88 2.06 14.06
CA ASN A 28 -5.80 1.98 13.09
C ASN A 28 -6.26 2.27 11.64
N GLN A 29 -5.36 2.16 10.65
CA GLN A 29 -5.70 2.43 9.25
C GLN A 29 -6.72 1.44 8.67
N TYR A 30 -6.72 0.20 9.16
CA TYR A 30 -7.71 -0.78 8.75
C TYR A 30 -9.12 -0.42 9.24
N ASP A 31 -9.27 0.13 10.45
CA ASP A 31 -10.56 0.66 10.93
C ASP A 31 -11.05 1.84 10.08
N HIS A 32 -10.15 2.74 9.70
CA HIS A 32 -10.47 3.85 8.79
C HIS A 32 -10.88 3.36 7.40
N PHE A 33 -10.21 2.32 6.89
CA PHE A 33 -10.61 1.65 5.65
C PHE A 33 -12.02 1.05 5.76
N LEU A 34 -12.32 0.31 6.82
CA LEU A 34 -13.65 -0.28 7.03
C LEU A 34 -14.75 0.78 7.11
N ALA A 35 -14.49 1.88 7.82
CA ALA A 35 -15.42 3.01 7.86
C ALA A 35 -15.64 3.60 6.46
N THR A 36 -14.56 3.80 5.69
CA THR A 36 -14.61 4.35 4.32
C THR A 36 -15.44 3.47 3.41
N VAL A 37 -15.19 2.15 3.40
CA VAL A 37 -15.96 1.18 2.61
C VAL A 37 -17.44 1.23 2.98
N ARG A 38 -17.77 1.18 4.28
CA ARG A 38 -19.16 1.25 4.75
C ARG A 38 -19.86 2.51 4.28
N HIS A 39 -19.19 3.66 4.34
CA HIS A 39 -19.77 4.93 3.90
C HIS A 39 -19.93 5.00 2.39
N ALA A 40 -18.98 4.48 1.61
CA ALA A 40 -19.09 4.42 0.15
C ALA A 40 -20.29 3.57 -0.31
N PHE A 41 -20.49 2.38 0.26
CA PHE A 41 -21.62 1.51 -0.06
C PHE A 41 -22.97 2.01 0.47
N ALA A 42 -23.00 3.03 1.34
CA ALA A 42 -24.23 3.65 1.82
C ALA A 42 -24.77 4.74 0.87
N VAL A 43 -23.96 5.24 -0.06
CA VAL A 43 -24.38 6.23 -1.05
C VAL A 43 -25.19 5.53 -2.13
N GLN A 44 -26.43 6.00 -2.33
CA GLN A 44 -27.36 5.43 -3.32
C GLN A 44 -27.48 6.26 -4.60
N ASP A 45 -27.03 7.51 -4.59
CA ASP A 45 -27.10 8.44 -5.73
C ASP A 45 -25.71 9.05 -5.86
N ILE A 46 -24.85 8.38 -6.63
CA ILE A 46 -23.41 8.65 -6.76
C ILE A 46 -23.19 9.83 -7.70
N ASP A 47 -23.98 9.95 -8.77
CA ASP A 47 -23.85 11.01 -9.78
C ASP A 47 -24.82 12.19 -9.61
N GLY A 48 -25.81 12.08 -8.71
CA GLY A 48 -26.75 13.15 -8.36
C GLY A 48 -27.98 13.22 -9.25
N ASP A 49 -28.28 12.18 -10.04
CA ASP A 49 -29.43 12.12 -10.94
C ASP A 49 -30.75 11.70 -10.27
N LYS A 50 -30.70 11.38 -8.95
CA LYS A 50 -31.82 10.89 -8.12
C LYS A 50 -32.29 9.48 -8.45
N GLN A 51 -31.52 8.72 -9.21
CA GLN A 51 -31.73 7.29 -9.42
C GLN A 51 -30.81 6.47 -8.49
N PRO A 52 -31.24 5.27 -8.09
CA PRO A 52 -30.36 4.37 -7.34
C PRO A 52 -29.21 3.83 -8.20
N ASP A 53 -27.98 4.05 -7.73
CA ASP A 53 -26.74 3.53 -8.29
C ASP A 53 -26.27 2.25 -7.59
N THR A 54 -25.40 1.51 -8.29
CA THR A 54 -24.68 0.36 -7.73
C THR A 54 -23.18 0.61 -7.77
N LEU A 55 -22.55 0.67 -6.59
CA LEU A 55 -21.09 0.72 -6.48
C LEU A 55 -20.50 -0.69 -6.68
N THR A 56 -19.66 -0.86 -7.70
CA THR A 56 -18.92 -2.10 -7.95
C THR A 56 -17.42 -1.84 -7.87
N PRO A 57 -16.71 -2.37 -6.85
CA PRO A 57 -15.26 -2.31 -6.78
C PRO A 57 -14.61 -2.95 -8.01
N ALA A 58 -13.69 -2.21 -8.66
CA ALA A 58 -13.05 -2.65 -9.91
C ALA A 58 -11.69 -3.36 -9.70
N GLY A 59 -11.07 -3.16 -8.54
CA GLY A 59 -9.73 -3.64 -8.21
C GLY A 59 -9.21 -2.94 -6.96
N ILE A 60 -8.10 -3.46 -6.44
CA ILE A 60 -7.37 -2.89 -5.30
C ILE A 60 -6.03 -2.40 -5.83
N ILE A 61 -5.72 -1.13 -5.59
CA ILE A 61 -4.39 -0.56 -5.84
C ILE A 61 -3.72 -0.39 -4.48
N TRP A 62 -2.55 -0.99 -4.32
CA TRP A 62 -1.81 -0.97 -3.07
C TRP A 62 -0.37 -0.55 -3.29
N MET A 63 0.09 0.44 -2.53
CA MET A 63 1.48 0.82 -2.48
C MET A 63 1.85 1.20 -1.06
N GLN A 64 2.66 0.36 -0.44
CA GLN A 64 3.17 0.53 0.91
C GLN A 64 4.34 -0.44 1.07
N GLY A 65 5.28 -0.12 1.95
CA GLY A 65 6.30 -1.04 2.43
C GLY A 65 7.60 -0.35 2.84
N GLU A 66 7.73 0.94 2.52
CA GLU A 66 8.88 1.77 2.84
C GLU A 66 9.12 1.84 4.35
N SER A 67 8.06 1.96 5.14
CA SER A 67 8.19 1.94 6.61
C SER A 67 8.56 0.56 7.16
N ASP A 68 8.02 -0.52 6.59
CA ASP A 68 8.34 -1.89 6.98
C ASP A 68 9.78 -2.29 6.62
N ALA A 69 10.35 -1.64 5.60
CA ALA A 69 11.75 -1.81 5.19
C ALA A 69 12.77 -1.16 6.15
N GLY A 70 12.32 -0.40 7.15
CA GLY A 70 13.19 0.23 8.17
C GLY A 70 13.58 -0.70 9.32
N ASP A 71 12.91 -1.84 9.50
CA ASP A 71 13.23 -2.81 10.56
C ASP A 71 13.25 -4.23 10.01
N LYS A 72 14.32 -4.97 10.32
CA LYS A 72 14.55 -6.33 9.80
C LYS A 72 13.42 -7.29 10.15
N MET A 73 12.96 -7.27 11.40
CA MET A 73 11.94 -8.20 11.88
C MET A 73 10.59 -7.89 11.25
N ILE A 74 10.28 -6.60 11.06
CA ILE A 74 9.07 -6.15 10.37
C ILE A 74 9.12 -6.55 8.89
N ALA A 75 10.22 -6.24 8.19
CA ALA A 75 10.41 -6.62 6.78
C ALA A 75 10.28 -8.12 6.54
N GLN A 76 10.82 -8.95 7.45
CA GLN A 76 10.70 -10.42 7.37
C GLN A 76 9.27 -10.94 7.54
N ARG A 77 8.38 -10.16 8.16
CA ARG A 77 6.96 -10.50 8.36
C ARG A 77 6.06 -9.92 7.26
N TYR A 78 6.58 -9.04 6.41
CA TYR A 78 5.81 -8.27 5.45
C TYR A 78 4.90 -9.14 4.57
N GLN A 79 5.40 -10.25 4.03
CA GLN A 79 4.61 -11.12 3.14
C GLN A 79 3.34 -11.65 3.83
N ALA A 80 3.49 -12.17 5.05
CA ALA A 80 2.36 -12.72 5.81
C ALA A 80 1.35 -11.62 6.18
N ASN A 81 1.86 -10.45 6.54
CA ASN A 81 1.03 -9.28 6.87
C ASN A 81 0.27 -8.78 5.63
N LEU A 82 0.95 -8.68 4.48
CA LEU A 82 0.34 -8.28 3.21
C LEU A 82 -0.76 -9.25 2.80
N LYS A 83 -0.50 -10.57 2.85
CA LYS A 83 -1.51 -11.58 2.54
C LYS A 83 -2.74 -11.45 3.43
N ARG A 84 -2.55 -11.36 4.75
CA ARG A 84 -3.64 -11.18 5.71
C ARG A 84 -4.42 -9.90 5.44
N MET A 85 -3.74 -8.80 5.15
CA MET A 85 -4.38 -7.53 4.84
C MET A 85 -5.25 -7.62 3.59
N MET A 86 -4.75 -8.23 2.51
CA MET A 86 -5.52 -8.40 1.28
C MET A 86 -6.74 -9.30 1.48
N ASP A 87 -6.61 -10.39 2.23
CA ASP A 87 -7.75 -11.26 2.59
C ASP A 87 -8.85 -10.51 3.34
N LEU A 88 -8.45 -9.64 4.27
CA LEU A 88 -9.36 -8.81 5.04
C LEU A 88 -10.05 -7.73 4.19
N ILE A 89 -9.30 -7.11 3.26
CA ILE A 89 -9.85 -6.15 2.29
C ILE A 89 -10.85 -6.84 1.38
N HIS A 90 -10.54 -8.02 0.82
CA HIS A 90 -11.47 -8.81 0.01
C HIS A 90 -12.76 -9.15 0.78
N ALA A 91 -12.63 -9.60 2.03
CA ALA A 91 -13.77 -9.89 2.90
C ALA A 91 -14.64 -8.65 3.15
N ALA A 92 -14.03 -7.48 3.39
CA ALA A 92 -14.74 -6.23 3.61
C ALA A 92 -15.48 -5.76 2.35
N LEU A 93 -14.90 -5.97 1.16
CA LEU A 93 -15.52 -5.69 -0.13
C LEU A 93 -16.55 -6.74 -0.55
N ARG A 94 -16.59 -7.91 0.12
CA ARG A 94 -17.39 -9.10 -0.23
C ARG A 94 -17.12 -9.59 -1.66
N LEU A 95 -15.87 -9.47 -2.09
CA LEU A 95 -15.42 -9.80 -3.43
C LEU A 95 -14.07 -10.51 -3.37
N ASP A 96 -14.10 -11.82 -3.58
CA ASP A 96 -12.90 -12.67 -3.49
C ASP A 96 -12.01 -12.61 -4.75
N TYR A 97 -12.50 -11.99 -5.84
CA TYR A 97 -11.87 -12.06 -7.17
C TYR A 97 -11.41 -10.70 -7.71
N VAL A 98 -11.53 -9.61 -6.93
CA VAL A 98 -11.04 -8.31 -7.41
C VAL A 98 -9.53 -8.30 -7.44
N ARG A 99 -8.98 -7.87 -8.58
CA ARG A 99 -7.54 -7.86 -8.84
C ARG A 99 -6.80 -6.97 -7.86
N VAL A 100 -5.70 -7.47 -7.29
CA VAL A 100 -4.80 -6.70 -6.43
C VAL A 100 -3.59 -6.25 -7.24
N VAL A 101 -3.36 -4.95 -7.37
CA VAL A 101 -2.17 -4.43 -8.05
C VAL A 101 -1.27 -3.76 -7.02
N ILE A 102 -0.11 -4.37 -6.82
CA ILE A 102 0.93 -3.90 -5.91
C ILE A 102 1.90 -2.99 -6.68
N GLY A 103 2.12 -1.77 -6.21
CA GLY A 103 3.25 -0.94 -6.62
C GLY A 103 4.47 -1.35 -5.83
N ARG A 104 5.52 -1.82 -6.51
CA ARG A 104 6.78 -2.16 -5.85
C ARG A 104 7.36 -0.88 -5.27
N ILE A 105 7.74 -0.89 -3.99
CA ILE A 105 8.47 0.24 -3.42
C ILE A 105 9.84 0.36 -4.11
N SER A 106 10.46 1.53 -4.07
CA SER A 106 11.80 1.73 -4.59
C SER A 106 12.59 2.69 -3.72
N ASP A 107 13.90 2.47 -3.67
CA ASP A 107 14.84 3.26 -2.88
C ASP A 107 15.39 4.43 -3.71
N SER A 108 15.38 5.63 -3.14
CA SER A 108 15.88 6.83 -3.84
C SER A 108 17.41 6.88 -3.94
N GLY A 109 18.11 6.10 -3.11
CA GLY A 109 19.56 6.16 -2.92
C GLY A 109 20.04 7.49 -2.31
N LYS A 110 19.12 8.33 -1.81
CA LYS A 110 19.42 9.65 -1.24
C LYS A 110 19.48 9.56 0.28
N ASP A 111 20.44 8.79 0.78
CA ASP A 111 20.66 8.67 2.23
C ASP A 111 21.36 9.91 2.82
N ASP A 112 20.66 11.04 2.75
CA ASP A 112 21.11 12.30 3.34
C ASP A 112 20.83 12.34 4.87
N TYR A 113 20.14 11.31 5.40
CA TYR A 113 19.54 11.29 6.75
C TYR A 113 20.18 10.27 7.70
N GLN A 114 20.76 9.15 7.22
CA GLN A 114 21.40 8.11 8.03
C GLN A 114 22.91 8.00 7.76
N LYS A 115 23.69 8.99 8.22
CA LYS A 115 25.16 9.01 8.08
C LYS A 115 25.92 7.79 8.62
N ASP A 116 25.25 6.89 9.32
CA ASP A 116 25.84 5.80 10.08
C ASP A 116 25.76 4.44 9.34
N LEU A 117 25.00 4.34 8.25
CA LEU A 117 24.94 3.18 7.36
C LEU A 117 25.57 3.56 6.01
N ALA A 118 26.81 3.12 5.79
CA ALA A 118 27.61 3.53 4.62
C ALA A 118 27.17 2.90 3.28
N ASP A 119 25.96 2.33 3.20
CA ASP A 119 25.45 1.64 2.00
C ASP A 119 24.64 2.56 1.06
N GLY A 120 24.31 3.77 1.52
CA GLY A 120 23.63 4.79 0.71
C GLY A 120 22.15 4.48 0.45
N LYS A 121 21.55 3.59 1.24
CA LYS A 121 20.13 3.21 1.11
C LYS A 121 19.27 4.00 2.08
N VAL A 122 18.08 4.36 1.60
CA VAL A 122 17.02 4.90 2.46
C VAL A 122 16.20 3.77 3.09
N LEU A 123 16.13 2.61 2.42
CA LEU A 123 15.36 1.43 2.78
C LEU A 123 16.30 0.23 3.02
N ASP A 124 16.88 0.13 4.21
CA ASP A 124 17.86 -0.90 4.59
C ASP A 124 17.43 -2.34 4.25
N PHE A 125 16.15 -2.65 4.48
CA PHE A 125 15.56 -3.96 4.20
C PHE A 125 14.63 -3.96 2.98
N GLY A 126 14.75 -2.96 2.09
CA GLY A 126 13.92 -2.82 0.89
C GLY A 126 13.92 -4.08 0.02
N ASP A 127 15.07 -4.71 -0.18
CA ASP A 127 15.18 -5.97 -0.95
C ASP A 127 14.37 -7.13 -0.34
N THR A 128 14.19 -7.14 0.99
CA THR A 128 13.35 -8.14 1.67
C THR A 128 11.88 -7.89 1.37
N VAL A 129 11.46 -6.63 1.42
CA VAL A 129 10.08 -6.22 1.11
C VAL A 129 9.77 -6.41 -0.38
N HIS A 130 10.69 -6.09 -1.29
CA HIS A 130 10.54 -6.34 -2.73
C HIS A 130 10.27 -7.81 -3.03
N ARG A 131 11.05 -8.72 -2.43
CA ARG A 131 10.83 -10.17 -2.56
C ARG A 131 9.48 -10.57 -2.02
N ALA A 132 9.10 -10.06 -0.86
CA ALA A 132 7.79 -10.35 -0.28
C ALA A 132 6.62 -9.86 -1.15
N GLN A 133 6.73 -8.70 -1.79
CA GLN A 133 5.75 -8.18 -2.76
C GLN A 133 5.67 -9.07 -4.01
N ALA A 134 6.81 -9.48 -4.56
CA ALA A 134 6.86 -10.39 -5.69
C ALA A 134 6.30 -11.77 -5.33
N ASP A 135 6.68 -12.34 -4.18
CA ASP A 135 6.22 -13.64 -3.71
C ASP A 135 4.70 -13.65 -3.48
N PHE A 136 4.12 -12.57 -2.95
CA PHE A 136 2.66 -12.42 -2.85
C PHE A 136 2.01 -12.52 -4.24
N VAL A 137 2.50 -11.77 -5.22
CA VAL A 137 1.97 -11.77 -6.59
C VAL A 137 2.13 -13.13 -7.27
N THR A 138 3.22 -13.87 -7.02
CA THR A 138 3.39 -15.22 -7.57
C THR A 138 2.41 -16.26 -7.00
N GLN A 139 1.87 -16.01 -5.81
CA GLN A 139 0.95 -16.92 -5.12
C GLN A 139 -0.53 -16.60 -5.34
N ASP A 140 -0.83 -15.44 -5.94
CA ASP A 140 -2.19 -14.98 -6.24
C ASP A 140 -2.31 -14.67 -7.74
N GLU A 141 -3.02 -15.53 -8.48
CA GLU A 141 -3.26 -15.36 -9.91
C GLU A 141 -3.99 -14.06 -10.26
N ASN A 142 -4.76 -13.53 -9.31
CA ASN A 142 -5.47 -12.27 -9.43
C ASN A 142 -4.65 -11.08 -8.92
N ALA A 143 -3.34 -11.23 -8.74
CA ALA A 143 -2.45 -10.13 -8.38
C ALA A 143 -1.50 -9.71 -9.52
N ALA A 144 -1.03 -8.46 -9.49
CA ALA A 144 -0.02 -7.91 -10.39
C ALA A 144 1.00 -7.07 -9.62
N LEU A 145 2.23 -7.01 -10.13
CA LEU A 145 3.28 -6.14 -9.64
C LEU A 145 3.61 -5.06 -10.67
N VAL A 146 3.62 -3.79 -10.25
CA VAL A 146 4.11 -2.66 -11.03
C VAL A 146 5.53 -2.35 -10.57
N GLU A 147 6.50 -2.52 -11.47
CA GLU A 147 7.94 -2.39 -11.17
C GLU A 147 8.60 -1.17 -11.83
N THR A 148 7.85 -0.38 -12.61
CA THR A 148 8.37 0.84 -13.26
C THR A 148 8.87 1.88 -12.26
N THR A 149 8.44 1.77 -10.99
CA THR A 149 8.89 2.55 -9.84
C THR A 149 10.40 2.55 -9.63
N ASP A 150 11.10 1.52 -10.09
CA ASP A 150 12.57 1.42 -10.04
C ASP A 150 13.29 2.52 -10.81
N ALA A 151 12.64 3.06 -11.84
CA ALA A 151 13.22 4.02 -12.76
C ALA A 151 12.77 5.46 -12.48
N TYR A 152 12.00 5.69 -11.42
CA TYR A 152 11.41 7.00 -11.15
C TYR A 152 12.40 7.97 -10.50
N GLY A 153 12.17 9.26 -10.79
CA GLY A 153 12.79 10.35 -10.06
C GLY A 153 12.11 10.60 -8.72
N TYR A 154 12.75 11.41 -7.89
CA TYR A 154 12.35 11.65 -6.50
C TYR A 154 12.39 13.14 -6.16
N SER A 155 11.31 13.68 -5.59
CA SER A 155 11.25 15.07 -5.11
C SER A 155 11.96 15.27 -3.78
N ASP A 156 12.01 14.23 -2.95
CA ASP A 156 12.76 14.14 -1.69
C ASP A 156 13.21 12.67 -1.50
N PRO A 157 13.98 12.31 -0.45
CA PRO A 157 14.46 10.92 -0.30
C PRO A 157 13.40 9.81 -0.24
N TRP A 158 12.13 10.16 -0.05
CA TRP A 158 11.04 9.21 0.23
C TRP A 158 9.94 9.21 -0.85
N HIS A 159 9.77 10.31 -1.58
CA HIS A 159 8.64 10.48 -2.49
C HIS A 159 9.05 10.69 -3.95
N TYR A 160 8.32 10.04 -4.86
CA TYR A 160 8.51 10.19 -6.30
C TYR A 160 8.25 11.62 -6.75
N ASP A 161 8.90 12.01 -7.85
CA ASP A 161 8.55 13.26 -8.52
C ASP A 161 7.19 13.17 -9.25
N SER A 162 6.67 14.32 -9.68
CA SER A 162 5.37 14.37 -10.36
C SER A 162 5.32 13.52 -11.64
N PRO A 163 6.35 13.50 -12.51
CA PRO A 163 6.40 12.56 -13.63
C PRO A 163 6.27 11.08 -13.21
N GLY A 164 6.98 10.66 -12.17
CA GLY A 164 6.91 9.30 -11.62
C GLY A 164 5.49 8.95 -11.14
N TYR A 165 4.84 9.83 -10.38
CA TYR A 165 3.45 9.61 -9.95
C TYR A 165 2.45 9.55 -11.11
N LEU A 166 2.64 10.36 -12.16
CA LEU A 166 1.79 10.32 -13.35
C LEU A 166 1.94 9.00 -14.12
N ASP A 167 3.16 8.50 -14.25
CA ASP A 167 3.40 7.19 -14.87
C ASP A 167 2.85 6.05 -14.01
N LEU A 168 3.08 6.09 -12.70
CA LEU A 168 2.56 5.12 -11.74
C LEU A 168 1.04 4.96 -11.85
N GLY A 169 0.30 6.07 -11.93
CA GLY A 169 -1.14 6.03 -12.13
C GLY A 169 -1.56 5.32 -13.42
N ARG A 170 -0.84 5.52 -14.53
CA ARG A 170 -1.09 4.82 -15.80
C ARG A 170 -0.80 3.33 -15.67
N GLN A 171 0.33 2.98 -15.07
CA GLN A 171 0.75 1.59 -14.89
C GLN A 171 -0.22 0.81 -13.99
N PHE A 172 -0.73 1.44 -12.94
CA PHE A 172 -1.82 0.88 -12.14
C PHE A 172 -3.11 0.69 -12.95
N ALA A 173 -3.54 1.70 -13.69
CA ALA A 173 -4.75 1.61 -14.51
C ALA A 173 -4.65 0.48 -15.55
N ASP A 174 -3.52 0.38 -16.25
CA ASP A 174 -3.25 -0.68 -17.21
C ASP A 174 -3.26 -2.06 -16.55
N ALA A 175 -2.64 -2.21 -15.38
CA ALA A 175 -2.56 -3.48 -14.67
C ALA A 175 -3.92 -3.95 -14.10
N VAL A 176 -4.77 -3.01 -13.66
CA VAL A 176 -6.16 -3.32 -13.26
C VAL A 176 -6.98 -3.73 -14.49
N HIS A 177 -6.84 -3.02 -15.62
CA HIS A 177 -7.67 -3.24 -16.80
C HIS A 177 -7.30 -4.50 -17.62
N LYS A 178 -6.01 -4.83 -17.74
CA LYS A 178 -5.54 -5.93 -18.60
C LYS A 178 -6.22 -7.27 -18.32
N CYS A 179 -6.49 -7.61 -17.06
CA CYS A 179 -7.08 -8.90 -16.71
C CYS A 179 -8.63 -8.91 -16.63
N GLN A 180 -9.30 -7.76 -16.60
CA GLN A 180 -10.77 -7.72 -16.71
C GLN A 180 -11.27 -8.26 -18.07
N ASN A 181 -10.40 -8.25 -19.09
CA ASN A 181 -10.72 -8.76 -20.43
C ASN A 181 -10.34 -10.24 -20.64
N GLU A 182 -9.64 -10.87 -19.70
CA GLU A 182 -9.22 -12.28 -19.77
C GLU A 182 -10.16 -13.23 -19.00
N ALA A 183 -10.97 -12.68 -18.07
CA ALA A 183 -11.96 -13.43 -17.29
C ALA A 183 -13.35 -13.55 -17.98
N LYS A 184 -13.40 -13.73 -19.30
CA LYS A 184 -14.64 -13.99 -20.06
C LYS A 184 -14.67 -15.37 -20.68
#